data_AF-A0A7X0PBJ8-F1
#
_entry.id   AF-A0A7X0PBJ8-F1
#
_cell.length_a   1.000
_cell.length_b   1.000
_cell.length_c   1.000
_cell.angle_alpha   90.00
_cell.angle_beta   90.00
_cell.angle_gamma   90.00
#
_symmetry.space_group_name_H-M   'P 1'
#
loop_
_entity.id
_entity.type
_entity.pdbx_description
1 polymer ?
#
loop_
_entity_poly.entity_id
_entity_poly.type
_entity_poly.pdbx_seq_one_letter_code
_entity_poly.pdbx_strand_id
1 'polypeptide(L)'
;MAFELVRALAYTELDDHLHMARLLLLLTAVGGKNAKPVDGITKLAKLDFLLRYPTCLERALEAVGINSDTAIVQSFERTTIEAKMVRFRYGPWDPLYRRWLALLVAKRLVHMSAHGRTVILHTTDLGRVAAVALAQDVALGDLAQRARLISGAFGSHSGKALSLFFQQTFPEIETMKWGEPIGV
;
A
#
# COMPACT_ATOMS: atom_id res chain seq x y z
N MET A 1 5.15 -20.37 -22.45
CA MET A 1 5.88 -19.16 -22.04
C MET A 1 4.91 -18.05 -21.60
N ALA A 2 4.09 -17.44 -22.48
CA ALA A 2 3.16 -16.38 -22.08
C ALA A 2 2.09 -16.83 -21.04
N PHE A 3 1.55 -18.04 -21.20
CA PHE A 3 0.50 -18.56 -20.32
C PHE A 3 1.00 -18.89 -18.90
N GLU A 4 2.23 -19.37 -18.77
CA GLU A 4 2.87 -19.62 -17.47
C GLU A 4 3.15 -18.31 -16.73
N LEU A 5 3.56 -17.26 -17.45
CA LEU A 5 3.73 -15.93 -16.88
C LEU A 5 2.39 -15.39 -16.35
N VAL A 6 1.33 -15.45 -17.17
CA VAL A 6 -0.02 -15.02 -16.77
C VAL A 6 -0.54 -15.80 -15.56
N ARG A 7 -0.26 -17.11 -15.48
CA ARG A 7 -0.61 -17.92 -14.30
C ARG A 7 0.17 -17.50 -13.06
N ALA A 8 1.49 -17.35 -13.17
CA ALA A 8 2.33 -16.91 -12.06
C ALA A 8 1.90 -15.53 -11.54
N LEU A 9 1.55 -14.62 -12.43
CA LEU A 9 1.01 -13.30 -12.10
C LEU A 9 -0.33 -13.42 -11.36
N ALA A 10 -1.27 -14.21 -11.88
CA ALA A 10 -2.55 -14.45 -11.21
C ALA A 10 -2.39 -15.11 -9.84
N TYR A 11 -1.44 -16.04 -9.67
CA TYR A 11 -1.13 -16.63 -8.36
C TYR A 11 -0.58 -15.60 -7.38
N THR A 12 0.29 -14.71 -7.86
CA THR A 12 0.88 -13.64 -7.05
C THR A 12 -0.19 -12.65 -6.57
N GLU A 13 -1.12 -12.27 -7.45
CA GLU A 13 -2.27 -11.41 -7.12
C GLU A 13 -3.31 -12.09 -6.23
N LEU A 14 -3.38 -13.42 -6.21
CA LEU A 14 -4.25 -14.18 -5.33
C LEU A 14 -3.56 -14.60 -4.02
N ASP A 15 -2.27 -14.29 -3.87
CA ASP A 15 -1.52 -14.62 -2.67
C ASP A 15 -1.78 -13.61 -1.55
N ASP A 16 -2.59 -14.03 -0.58
CA ASP A 16 -2.85 -13.25 0.64
C ASP A 16 -1.56 -12.89 1.38
N HIS A 17 -0.50 -13.70 1.31
CA HIS A 17 0.73 -13.49 2.07
C HIS A 17 1.47 -12.22 1.62
N LEU A 18 1.55 -11.95 0.32
CA LEU A 18 2.21 -10.75 -0.21
C LEU A 18 1.45 -9.49 0.18
N HIS A 19 0.12 -9.52 0.09
CA HIS A 19 -0.71 -8.40 0.50
C HIS A 19 -0.65 -8.14 2.01
N MET A 20 -0.64 -9.20 2.82
CA MET A 20 -0.47 -9.11 4.26
C MET A 20 0.90 -8.56 4.64
N ALA A 21 1.98 -9.02 3.98
CA ALA A 21 3.33 -8.52 4.20
C ALA A 21 3.44 -7.02 3.90
N ARG A 22 2.90 -6.58 2.76
CA ARG A 22 2.84 -5.16 2.38
C ARG A 22 2.12 -4.30 3.41
N LEU A 23 0.92 -4.72 3.84
CA LEU A 23 0.14 -3.99 4.83
C LEU A 23 0.84 -3.95 6.19
N LEU A 24 1.49 -5.04 6.59
CA LEU A 24 2.22 -5.11 7.85
C LEU A 24 3.44 -4.18 7.85
N LEU A 25 4.24 -4.20 6.77
CA LEU A 25 5.38 -3.29 6.59
C LEU A 25 4.93 -1.82 6.63
N LEU A 26 3.84 -1.49 5.96
CA LEU A 26 3.29 -0.14 5.93
C LEU A 26 2.76 0.32 7.29
N LEU A 27 1.97 -0.52 7.97
CA LEU A 27 1.45 -0.22 9.31
C LEU A 27 2.58 -0.04 10.32
N THR A 28 3.63 -0.88 10.26
CA THR A 28 4.81 -0.72 11.12
C THR A 28 5.58 0.56 10.80
N ALA A 29 5.76 0.91 9.52
CA ALA A 29 6.43 2.14 9.12
C ALA A 29 5.69 3.38 9.63
N VAL A 30 4.38 3.46 9.40
CA VAL A 30 3.53 4.59 9.83
C VAL A 30 3.42 4.68 11.35
N GLY A 31 3.35 3.54 12.04
CA GLY A 31 3.33 3.49 13.50
C GLY A 31 4.65 3.95 14.14
N GLY A 32 5.77 3.75 13.43
CA GLY A 32 7.12 4.09 13.91
C GLY A 32 7.46 3.42 15.24
N LYS A 33 8.40 4.01 15.98
CA LYS A 33 8.88 3.47 17.27
C LYS A 33 7.78 3.33 18.33
N ASN A 34 6.81 4.22 18.31
CA ASN A 34 5.76 4.30 19.32
C ASN A 34 4.50 3.50 18.95
N ALA A 35 4.53 2.71 17.86
CA ALA A 35 3.37 1.97 17.35
C ALA A 35 2.11 2.85 17.25
N LYS A 36 2.28 4.08 16.75
CA LYS A 36 1.17 5.04 16.61
C LYS A 36 0.03 4.42 15.80
N PRO A 37 -1.22 4.60 16.23
CA PRO A 37 -2.35 4.09 15.48
C PRO A 37 -2.52 4.80 14.14
N VAL A 38 -3.02 4.05 13.17
CA VAL A 38 -3.55 4.57 11.90
C VAL A 38 -5.05 4.74 12.04
N ASP A 39 -5.50 6.00 11.91
CA ASP A 39 -6.91 6.37 12.04
C ASP A 39 -7.62 6.23 10.69
N GLY A 40 -8.39 5.15 10.57
CA GLY A 40 -9.31 4.91 9.47
C GLY A 40 -8.74 4.09 8.33
N ILE A 41 -9.59 3.19 7.81
CA ILE A 41 -9.30 2.34 6.65
C ILE A 41 -8.95 3.21 5.42
N THR A 42 -9.62 4.35 5.25
CA THR A 42 -9.36 5.26 4.12
C THR A 42 -7.92 5.77 4.11
N LYS A 43 -7.35 6.11 5.28
CA LYS A 43 -5.95 6.54 5.38
C LYS A 43 -5.03 5.39 4.99
N LEU A 44 -5.20 4.23 5.62
CA LEU A 44 -4.35 3.08 5.34
C LEU A 44 -4.39 2.68 3.86
N ALA A 45 -5.58 2.67 3.27
CA ALA A 45 -5.78 2.19 1.92
C ALA A 45 -5.19 3.15 0.86
N LYS A 46 -5.15 4.46 1.13
CA LYS A 46 -4.43 5.42 0.27
C LYS A 46 -2.92 5.30 0.40
N LEU A 47 -2.42 5.05 1.60
CA LEU A 47 -1.00 4.78 1.79
C LEU A 47 -0.60 3.44 1.12
N ASP A 48 -1.44 2.41 1.21
CA ASP A 48 -1.24 1.12 0.53
C ASP A 48 -1.30 1.26 -0.99
N PHE A 49 -2.16 2.15 -1.52
CA PHE A 49 -2.20 2.45 -2.94
C PHE A 49 -0.83 2.94 -3.45
N LEU A 50 -0.22 3.90 -2.75
CA LEU A 50 1.10 4.42 -3.13
C LEU A 50 2.17 3.32 -3.04
N LEU A 51 2.06 2.42 -2.06
CA LEU A 51 3.02 1.32 -1.90
C LEU A 51 2.84 0.23 -2.97
N ARG A 52 1.60 0.01 -3.42
CA ARG A 52 1.26 -0.98 -4.43
C ARG A 52 1.62 -0.54 -5.85
N TYR A 53 1.46 0.75 -6.16
CA TYR A 53 1.69 1.30 -7.49
C TYR A 53 2.88 2.25 -7.46
N PRO A 54 4.11 1.76 -7.69
CA PRO A 54 5.33 2.54 -7.51
C PRO A 54 5.43 3.75 -8.45
N THR A 55 4.86 3.68 -9.66
CA THR A 55 4.79 4.82 -10.57
C THR A 55 3.83 5.92 -10.08
N CYS A 56 2.77 5.54 -9.36
CA CYS A 56 1.93 6.51 -8.66
C CYS A 56 2.66 7.13 -7.46
N LEU A 57 3.55 6.38 -6.80
CA LEU A 57 4.41 6.94 -5.75
C LEU A 57 5.37 7.99 -6.31
N GLU A 58 6.03 7.75 -7.44
CA GLU A 58 6.88 8.76 -8.12
C GLU A 58 6.10 10.08 -8.33
N ARG A 59 4.91 9.99 -8.94
CA ARG A 59 4.03 11.16 -9.15
C ARG A 59 3.60 11.83 -7.84
N ALA A 60 3.30 11.06 -6.79
CA ALA A 60 2.92 11.60 -5.50
C ALA A 60 4.07 12.36 -4.84
N LEU A 61 5.30 11.86 -4.95
CA LEU A 61 6.49 12.51 -4.41
C LEU A 61 6.77 13.83 -5.14
N GLU A 62 6.70 13.83 -6.47
CA GLU A 62 6.82 15.04 -7.29
C GLU A 62 5.80 16.10 -6.90
N ALA A 63 4.54 15.70 -6.70
CA ALA A 63 3.46 16.61 -6.29
C ALA A 63 3.70 17.30 -4.93
N VAL A 64 4.55 16.72 -4.06
CA VAL A 64 4.94 17.31 -2.78
C VAL A 64 6.38 17.84 -2.77
N GLY A 65 7.04 17.92 -3.94
CA GLY A 65 8.39 18.47 -4.10
C GLY A 65 9.53 17.56 -3.62
N ILE A 66 9.28 16.24 -3.51
CA ILE A 66 10.30 15.24 -3.20
C ILE A 66 10.78 14.60 -4.50
N ASN A 67 12.09 14.35 -4.63
CA ASN A 67 12.64 13.68 -5.81
C ASN A 67 12.02 12.28 -5.99
N SER A 68 11.37 12.03 -7.14
CA SER A 68 10.73 10.76 -7.50
C SER A 68 11.70 9.59 -7.54
N ASP A 69 12.99 9.80 -7.84
CA ASP A 69 14.02 8.74 -7.83
C ASP A 69 14.13 8.03 -6.47
N THR A 70 13.72 8.70 -5.39
CA THR A 70 13.71 8.10 -4.04
C THR A 70 12.72 6.94 -3.90
N ALA A 71 11.74 6.82 -4.80
CA ALA A 71 10.82 5.69 -4.87
C ALA A 71 11.50 4.38 -5.30
N ILE A 72 12.67 4.45 -5.95
CA ILE A 72 13.46 3.28 -6.39
C ILE A 72 12.58 2.32 -7.19
N VAL A 73 11.93 2.86 -8.22
CA VAL A 73 11.11 2.06 -9.12
C VAL A 73 12.04 1.37 -10.12
N GLN A 74 11.93 0.05 -10.23
CA GLN A 74 12.74 -0.74 -11.15
C GLN A 74 12.23 -0.58 -12.59
N SER A 75 13.08 -0.80 -13.60
CA SER A 75 12.69 -0.66 -15.01
C SER A 75 11.52 -1.58 -15.38
N PHE A 76 11.50 -2.80 -14.85
CA PHE A 76 10.40 -3.75 -15.11
C PHE A 76 9.09 -3.27 -14.48
N GLU A 77 9.11 -2.65 -13.29
CA GLU A 77 7.91 -2.12 -12.62
C GLU A 77 7.24 -0.99 -13.42
N ARG A 78 7.95 -0.32 -14.33
CA ARG A 78 7.33 0.70 -15.20
C ARG A 78 6.56 0.11 -16.38
N THR A 79 6.89 -1.12 -16.76
CA THR A 79 6.31 -1.79 -17.93
C THR A 79 5.28 -2.86 -17.56
N THR A 80 5.36 -3.39 -16.35
CA THR A 80 4.54 -4.49 -15.84
C THR A 80 3.12 -4.03 -15.49
N ILE A 81 2.11 -4.84 -15.83
CA ILE A 81 0.69 -4.48 -15.68
C ILE A 81 0.31 -4.33 -14.20
N GLU A 82 0.90 -5.16 -13.33
CA GLU A 82 0.66 -5.20 -11.88
C GLU A 82 1.18 -3.95 -11.16
N ALA A 83 2.27 -3.39 -11.67
CA ALA A 83 2.88 -2.18 -11.13
C ALA A 83 2.28 -0.90 -11.75
N LYS A 84 1.60 -1.02 -12.90
CA LYS A 84 0.70 0.02 -13.41
C LYS A 84 -0.61 -0.04 -12.66
N MET A 85 -1.09 1.10 -12.19
CA MET A 85 -2.47 1.15 -11.75
C MET A 85 -3.36 1.02 -12.98
N VAL A 86 -4.00 -0.13 -13.13
CA VAL A 86 -5.13 -0.33 -14.04
C VAL A 86 -6.38 -0.39 -13.16
N ARG A 87 -7.46 0.28 -13.57
CA ARG A 87 -8.72 0.28 -12.82
C ARG A 87 -9.39 -1.09 -12.88
N PHE A 88 -8.89 -2.00 -12.05
CA PHE A 88 -9.49 -3.28 -11.70
C PHE A 88 -10.25 -3.15 -10.36
N ARG A 89 -10.82 -4.26 -9.88
CA ARG A 89 -11.60 -4.35 -8.63
C ARG A 89 -10.83 -3.88 -7.37
N TYR A 90 -9.51 -3.80 -7.47
CA TYR A 90 -8.54 -3.74 -6.36
C TYR A 90 -8.18 -2.34 -5.87
N GLY A 91 -9.17 -1.45 -5.76
CA GLY A 91 -8.98 -0.16 -5.09
C GLY A 91 -8.93 -0.30 -3.57
N PRO A 92 -8.69 0.81 -2.84
CA PRO A 92 -8.94 0.96 -1.39
C PRO A 92 -10.27 0.44 -0.84
N TRP A 93 -11.18 0.10 -1.75
CA TRP A 93 -12.58 -0.26 -1.58
C TRP A 93 -12.83 -1.75 -1.85
N ASP A 94 -11.78 -2.52 -2.15
CA ASP A 94 -11.88 -3.94 -2.43
C ASP A 94 -12.35 -4.72 -1.19
N PRO A 95 -13.38 -5.58 -1.31
CA PRO A 95 -13.75 -6.53 -0.25
C PRO A 95 -12.58 -7.33 0.34
N LEU A 96 -11.58 -7.69 -0.48
CA LEU A 96 -10.37 -8.42 -0.06
C LEU A 96 -9.52 -7.63 0.92
N TYR A 97 -9.57 -6.29 0.89
CA TYR A 97 -8.82 -5.46 1.82
C TYR A 97 -9.23 -5.72 3.28
N ARG A 98 -10.53 -5.88 3.52
CA ARG A 98 -11.06 -6.25 4.84
C ARG A 98 -10.66 -7.68 5.24
N ARG A 99 -10.58 -8.59 4.28
CA ARG A 99 -10.09 -9.96 4.49
C ARG A 99 -8.63 -9.95 4.97
N TRP A 100 -7.73 -9.22 4.32
CA TRP A 100 -6.32 -9.17 4.74
C TRP A 100 -6.14 -8.57 6.13
N LEU A 101 -6.88 -7.51 6.47
CA LEU A 101 -6.90 -6.96 7.82
C LEU A 101 -7.41 -8.00 8.84
N ALA A 102 -8.48 -8.72 8.52
CA ALA A 102 -8.99 -9.80 9.38
C ALA A 102 -7.97 -10.93 9.58
N LEU A 103 -7.24 -11.32 8.53
CA LEU A 103 -6.18 -12.33 8.61
C LEU A 103 -5.00 -11.85 9.48
N LEU A 104 -4.58 -10.58 9.36
CA LEU A 104 -3.54 -9.99 10.21
C LEU A 104 -3.97 -9.95 11.68
N VAL A 105 -5.24 -9.63 11.95
CA VAL A 105 -5.81 -9.68 13.30
C VAL A 105 -5.87 -11.10 13.84
N ALA A 106 -6.34 -12.06 13.04
CA ALA A 106 -6.41 -13.48 13.42
C ALA A 106 -5.01 -14.06 13.73
N LYS A 107 -3.98 -13.61 13.01
CA LYS A 107 -2.57 -13.95 13.29
C LYS A 107 -1.95 -13.16 14.44
N ARG A 108 -2.71 -12.27 15.10
CA ARG A 108 -2.25 -11.39 16.19
C ARG A 108 -1.11 -10.45 15.79
N LEU A 109 -0.98 -10.11 14.50
CA LEU A 109 0.05 -9.20 13.98
C LEU A 109 -0.43 -7.74 14.01
N VAL A 110 -1.74 -7.54 13.91
CA VAL A 110 -2.39 -6.24 13.96
C VAL A 110 -3.49 -6.27 15.01
N HIS A 111 -3.62 -5.20 15.77
CA HIS A 111 -4.79 -4.93 16.57
C HIS A 111 -5.70 -3.95 15.81
N MET A 112 -7.00 -4.23 15.83
CA MET A 112 -8.03 -3.40 15.22
C MET A 112 -9.13 -3.15 16.23
N SER A 113 -9.43 -1.88 16.49
CA SER A 113 -10.52 -1.45 17.35
C SER A 113 -11.36 -0.37 16.66
N ALA A 114 -12.51 -0.04 17.23
CA ALA A 114 -13.36 1.04 16.75
C ALA A 114 -13.51 2.10 17.84
N HIS A 115 -13.36 3.36 17.46
CA HIS A 115 -13.67 4.51 18.29
C HIS A 115 -14.72 5.36 17.58
N GLY A 116 -15.98 5.22 17.99
CA GLY A 116 -17.13 5.78 17.27
C GLY A 116 -17.25 5.17 15.87
N ARG A 117 -17.14 6.02 14.84
CA ARG A 117 -17.20 5.60 13.41
C ARG A 117 -15.82 5.32 12.81
N THR A 118 -14.75 5.52 13.58
CA THR A 118 -13.38 5.41 13.10
C THR A 118 -12.78 4.07 13.52
N VAL A 119 -12.24 3.34 12.55
CA VAL A 119 -11.43 2.14 12.80
C VAL A 119 -10.02 2.57 13.14
N ILE A 120 -9.47 2.05 14.24
CA ILE A 120 -8.14 2.33 14.74
C ILE A 120 -7.30 1.06 14.56
N LEU A 121 -6.17 1.18 13.86
CA LEU A 121 -5.29 0.07 13.50
C LEU A 121 -3.89 0.31 14.04
N HIS A 122 -3.29 -0.67 14.70
CA HIS A 122 -1.87 -0.61 15.07
C HIS A 122 -1.24 -2.00 15.05
N THR A 123 0.08 -2.05 14.86
CA THR A 123 0.81 -3.32 14.93
C THR A 123 1.01 -3.76 16.36
N THR A 124 0.92 -5.06 16.61
CA THR A 124 1.27 -5.66 17.90
C THR A 124 2.79 -5.83 18.00
N ASP A 125 3.31 -6.20 19.17
CA ASP A 125 4.72 -6.57 19.31
C ASP A 125 5.12 -7.69 18.36
N LEU A 126 4.30 -8.72 18.24
CA LEU A 126 4.49 -9.82 17.30
C LEU A 126 4.49 -9.31 15.85
N GLY A 127 3.57 -8.40 15.52
CA GLY A 127 3.51 -7.75 14.21
C GLY A 127 4.78 -6.98 13.87
N ARG A 128 5.33 -6.23 14.83
CA ARG A 128 6.59 -5.49 14.64
C ARG A 128 7.77 -6.43 14.43
N VAL A 129 7.88 -7.50 15.21
CA VAL A 129 8.94 -8.51 15.01
C VAL A 129 8.84 -9.13 13.62
N ALA A 130 7.62 -9.51 13.20
CA ALA A 130 7.39 -10.05 11.86
C ALA A 130 7.72 -9.02 10.75
N ALA A 131 7.35 -7.75 10.93
CA ALA A 131 7.69 -6.68 9.98
C ALA A 131 9.20 -6.46 9.86
N VAL A 132 9.95 -6.55 10.97
CA VAL A 132 11.42 -6.45 10.97
C VAL A 132 12.02 -7.61 10.19
N ALA A 133 11.54 -8.85 10.42
CA ALA A 133 12.00 -10.01 9.68
C ALA A 133 11.69 -9.89 8.17
N LEU A 134 10.48 -9.47 7.80
CA LEU A 134 10.11 -9.22 6.40
C LEU A 134 10.96 -8.12 5.76
N ALA A 135 11.31 -7.06 6.49
CA ALA A 135 12.15 -5.99 5.98
C ALA A 135 13.62 -6.38 5.77
N GLN A 136 14.06 -7.50 6.36
CA GLN A 136 15.39 -8.08 6.15
C GLN A 136 15.43 -9.04 4.96
N ASP A 137 14.26 -9.47 4.45
CA ASP A 137 14.18 -10.29 3.25
C ASP A 137 14.53 -9.44 2.01
N VAL A 138 15.49 -9.91 1.22
CA VAL A 138 15.97 -9.23 0.02
C VAL A 138 14.83 -9.01 -0.98
N ALA A 139 13.91 -9.96 -1.11
CA ALA A 139 12.77 -9.86 -2.03
C ALA A 139 11.76 -8.77 -1.62
N LEU A 140 11.75 -8.37 -0.36
CA LEU A 140 10.86 -7.35 0.18
C LEU A 140 11.58 -6.03 0.52
N GLY A 141 12.88 -5.93 0.22
CA GLY A 141 13.71 -4.75 0.53
C GLY A 141 13.14 -3.45 -0.04
N ASP A 142 12.85 -3.44 -1.35
CA ASP A 142 12.28 -2.28 -2.05
C ASP A 142 10.91 -1.89 -1.46
N LEU A 143 10.09 -2.88 -1.12
CA LEU A 143 8.79 -2.67 -0.49
C LEU A 143 8.92 -2.06 0.91
N ALA A 144 9.85 -2.56 1.72
CA ALA A 144 10.12 -2.03 3.05
C ALA A 144 10.69 -0.61 3.00
N GLN A 145 11.53 -0.30 2.02
CA GLN A 145 12.07 1.04 1.82
C GLN A 145 10.98 2.03 1.38
N ARG A 146 10.15 1.66 0.40
CA ARG A 146 9.01 2.48 -0.02
C ARG A 146 8.00 2.69 1.10
N ALA A 147 7.73 1.70 1.94
CA ALA A 147 6.87 1.86 3.12
C ALA A 147 7.38 2.94 4.08
N ARG A 148 8.71 3.00 4.32
CA ARG A 148 9.34 4.06 5.12
C ARG A 148 9.24 5.43 4.45
N LEU A 149 9.48 5.49 3.14
CA LEU A 149 9.35 6.72 2.35
C LEU A 149 7.92 7.28 2.42
N ILE A 150 6.92 6.43 2.19
CA ILE A 150 5.49 6.79 2.28
C ILE A 150 5.14 7.26 3.70
N SER A 151 5.62 6.57 4.72
CA SER A 151 5.43 6.99 6.11
C SER A 151 6.01 8.39 6.36
N GLY A 152 7.22 8.67 5.87
CA GLY A 152 7.88 9.96 6.02
C GLY A 152 7.16 11.10 5.27
N ALA A 153 6.76 10.85 4.03
CA ALA A 153 6.15 11.86 3.17
C ALA A 153 4.66 12.10 3.47
N PHE A 154 3.89 11.03 3.76
CA PHE A 154 2.42 11.08 3.80
C PHE A 154 1.82 10.57 5.11
N GLY A 155 2.62 9.95 6.00
CA GLY A 155 2.12 9.30 7.22
C GLY A 155 1.45 10.25 8.22
N SER A 156 1.80 11.54 8.22
CA SER A 156 1.18 12.57 9.06
C SER A 156 -0.20 13.02 8.56
N HIS A 157 -0.54 12.77 7.29
CA HIS A 157 -1.79 13.24 6.70
C HIS A 157 -3.00 12.49 7.29
N SER A 158 -4.12 13.19 7.44
CA SER A 158 -5.40 12.57 7.77
C SER A 158 -6.00 11.85 6.56
N GLY A 159 -6.94 10.94 6.78
CA GLY A 159 -7.66 10.29 5.67
C GLY A 159 -8.37 11.30 4.74
N LYS A 160 -8.85 12.43 5.28
CA LYS A 160 -9.46 13.53 4.50
C LYS A 160 -8.41 14.29 3.69
N ALA A 161 -7.27 14.63 4.29
CA ALA A 161 -6.18 15.30 3.59
C ALA A 161 -5.65 14.44 2.43
N LEU A 162 -5.49 13.13 2.65
CA LEU A 162 -5.12 12.19 1.59
C LEU A 162 -6.21 12.07 0.51
N SER A 163 -7.50 12.16 0.86
CA SER A 163 -8.56 12.22 -0.16
C SER A 163 -8.40 13.41 -1.10
N LEU A 164 -8.22 14.60 -0.55
CA LEU A 164 -8.06 15.82 -1.35
C LEU A 164 -6.78 15.76 -2.19
N PHE A 165 -5.67 15.29 -1.59
CA PHE A 165 -4.42 15.09 -2.31
C PHE A 165 -4.57 14.14 -3.49
N PHE A 166 -5.26 13.00 -3.31
CA PHE A 166 -5.50 12.05 -4.39
C PHE A 166 -6.36 12.63 -5.51
N GLN A 167 -7.38 13.43 -5.17
CA GLN A 167 -8.21 14.10 -6.17
C GLN A 167 -7.41 15.07 -7.04
N GLN A 168 -6.43 15.74 -6.45
CA GLN A 168 -5.57 16.69 -7.16
C GLN A 168 -4.47 15.98 -7.96
N THR A 169 -3.89 14.92 -7.42
CA THR A 169 -2.70 14.25 -7.98
C THR A 169 -3.07 13.17 -9.00
N PHE A 170 -4.24 12.54 -8.81
CA PHE A 170 -4.75 11.44 -9.62
C PHE A 170 -6.24 11.66 -9.99
N PRO A 171 -6.62 12.80 -10.58
CA PRO A 171 -8.02 13.08 -10.94
C PRO A 171 -8.64 11.99 -11.83
N GLU A 172 -7.83 11.30 -12.63
CA GLU A 172 -8.24 10.18 -13.48
C GLU A 172 -8.81 9.00 -12.71
N ILE A 173 -8.42 8.77 -11.44
CA ILE A 173 -8.94 7.64 -10.64
C ILE A 173 -10.46 7.72 -10.49
N GLU A 174 -11.03 8.93 -10.43
CA GLU A 174 -12.47 9.11 -10.29
C GLU A 174 -13.21 8.79 -11.59
N THR A 175 -12.64 9.18 -12.74
CA THR A 175 -13.31 9.16 -14.05
C THR A 175 -12.98 7.95 -14.92
N MET A 176 -11.90 7.21 -14.63
CA MET A 176 -11.45 6.07 -15.44
C MET A 176 -12.51 4.99 -15.60
N LYS A 177 -12.57 4.38 -16.78
CA LYS A 177 -13.40 3.19 -16.98
C LYS A 177 -12.67 1.94 -16.50
N TRP A 178 -13.44 0.88 -16.28
CA TRP A 178 -12.89 -0.42 -15.89
C TRP A 178 -11.89 -0.92 -16.95
N GLY A 179 -10.69 -1.33 -16.52
CA GLY A 179 -9.64 -1.81 -17.41
C GLY A 179 -8.74 -0.74 -18.04
N GLU A 180 -8.95 0.55 -17.75
CA GLU A 180 -8.06 1.62 -18.24
C GLU A 180 -6.83 1.77 -17.30
N PRO A 181 -5.61 2.01 -17.82
CA PRO A 181 -4.42 2.35 -17.03
C PRO A 181 -4.40 3.83 -16.62
N ILE A 182 -3.86 4.13 -15.43
CA ILE A 182 -3.51 5.49 -15.00
C ILE A 182 -2.26 5.93 -15.76
N GLY A 183 -2.35 7.07 -16.45
CA GLY A 183 -1.22 7.68 -17.14
C GLY A 183 -0.93 7.02 -18.49
N VAL A 184 -1.13 7.79 -19.55
CA VAL A 184 -0.35 7.65 -20.78
C VAL A 184 0.87 8.52 -20.62
#